data_AF-A0A328ZBI3-F1
#
_entry.id   AF-A0A328ZBI3-F1
#
_cell.length_a   1.000
_cell.length_b   1.000
_cell.length_c   1.000
_cell.angle_alpha   90.00
_cell.angle_beta   90.00
_cell.angle_gamma   90.00
#
_symmetry.space_group_name_H-M   'P 1'
#
loop_
_entity.id
_entity.type
_entity.pdbx_description
1 polymer ?
#
loop_
_entity_poly.entity_id
_entity_poly.type
_entity_poly.pdbx_seq_one_letter_code
_entity_poly.pdbx_strand_id
1 'polypeptide(L)'
;MARATQHTAEWLEGRLGECQTRAVDTLAQFEPTSAARCLLETLRAVEELINLTLIDWEDDAFEGRLFGFPVIQSGQHLLKLHWLKMRLAERFDRALVDRLVFLIVQGSDIGTEFARRGIHDAASGFLSLAALVGYFQSRRRHLVGLLHFIPSICKGTRVMKQETTLIVFLQIVEFCAAPMMGVQYALMVKLAQRRLNIPEDPDVEIVMLDRLYLEPERAAIVVVPTTPEGRRMIESRESLRDDRLVSAAELRNDILITEAVYAEFDLTSTEFAAAASLVRRLSCKFVDDDYWVRISPDALETLAAEEGAHPTLVAGLTCGAATYMDCLSSYAPFVMIDGRLESTVTLLSRFIYSWRAYILDRRKRFQIRAGFIFEDMVEAALEKQGFAVQDIVRINRQEFDVVTLREGVVWNVQCKNNFVGLSSVDSDAVAFARYNRGLVLSYERALVKERNREHLLKMKLATDAVQHMVVSRFPVVTNNPRIVVFNRIADFTARADAVLAAEGTAKDD
;
A
#
# COMPACT_ATOMS: atom_id res chain seq x y z
N MET A 1 -20.58 28.77 -10.52
CA MET A 1 -19.76 27.55 -10.37
C MET A 1 -18.33 27.85 -9.93
N ALA A 2 -17.49 28.54 -10.71
CA ALA A 2 -16.07 28.78 -10.35
C ALA A 2 -15.79 29.38 -8.95
N ARG A 3 -16.64 30.29 -8.43
CA ARG A 3 -16.50 30.83 -7.06
C ARG A 3 -16.88 29.85 -5.94
N ALA A 4 -17.84 28.96 -6.18
CA ALA A 4 -18.25 27.96 -5.19
C ALA A 4 -17.18 26.85 -5.07
N THR A 5 -16.64 26.41 -6.21
CA THR A 5 -15.53 25.45 -6.29
C THR A 5 -14.26 25.93 -5.59
N GLN A 6 -13.94 27.22 -5.73
CA GLN A 6 -12.78 27.82 -5.05
C GLN A 6 -12.95 27.81 -3.53
N HIS A 7 -14.13 28.17 -3.04
CA HIS A 7 -14.45 28.17 -1.62
C HIS A 7 -14.37 26.76 -0.99
N THR A 8 -14.71 25.71 -1.75
CA THR A 8 -14.66 24.34 -1.27
C THR A 8 -13.23 23.77 -1.22
N ALA A 9 -12.37 24.10 -2.19
CA ALA A 9 -10.96 23.70 -2.15
C ALA A 9 -10.22 24.41 -0.99
N GLU A 10 -10.44 25.72 -0.83
CA GLU A 10 -9.87 26.52 0.27
C GLU A 10 -10.32 25.98 1.65
N TRP A 11 -11.58 25.54 1.77
CA TRP A 11 -12.07 24.91 2.99
C TRP A 11 -11.38 23.58 3.31
N LEU A 12 -11.12 22.74 2.30
CA LEU A 12 -10.40 21.47 2.48
C LEU A 12 -8.93 21.71 2.88
N GLU A 13 -8.27 22.68 2.27
CA GLU A 13 -6.91 23.10 2.64
C GLU A 13 -6.84 23.58 4.10
N GLY A 14 -7.82 24.40 4.53
CA GLY A 14 -7.95 24.81 5.93
C GLY A 14 -8.13 23.62 6.87
N ARG A 15 -8.96 22.64 6.48
CA ARG A 15 -9.20 21.41 7.25
C ARG A 15 -7.95 20.54 7.39
N LEU A 16 -7.12 20.44 6.34
CA LEU A 16 -5.81 19.78 6.40
C LEU A 16 -4.90 20.47 7.42
N GLY A 17 -4.78 21.79 7.32
CA GLY A 17 -3.97 22.59 8.25
C GLY A 17 -4.39 22.41 9.71
N GLU A 18 -5.70 22.45 9.99
CA GLU A 18 -6.22 22.23 11.35
C GLU A 18 -5.89 20.84 11.91
N CYS A 19 -6.01 19.78 11.09
CA CYS A 19 -5.70 18.42 11.55
C CYS A 19 -4.20 18.23 11.78
N GLN A 20 -3.36 18.83 10.93
CA GLN A 20 -1.91 18.82 11.10
C GLN A 20 -1.51 19.56 12.38
N THR A 21 -2.05 20.76 12.63
CA THR A 21 -1.80 21.52 13.87
C THR A 21 -2.18 20.71 15.10
N ARG A 22 -3.36 20.06 15.10
CA ARG A 22 -3.78 19.22 16.22
C ARG A 22 -2.83 18.04 16.48
N ALA A 23 -2.35 17.38 15.43
CA ALA A 23 -1.36 16.31 15.55
C ALA A 23 -0.04 16.85 16.13
N VAL A 24 0.41 18.01 15.65
CA VAL A 24 1.62 18.70 16.14
C VAL A 24 1.48 19.05 17.62
N ASP A 25 0.40 19.71 18.02
CA ASP A 25 0.16 20.13 19.40
C ASP A 25 0.13 18.92 20.35
N THR A 26 -0.47 17.81 19.91
CA THR A 26 -0.53 16.58 20.70
C THR A 26 0.84 15.95 20.87
N LEU A 27 1.68 15.91 19.83
CA LEU A 27 3.01 15.29 19.86
C LEU A 27 4.06 16.17 20.53
N ALA A 28 3.96 17.50 20.40
CA ALA A 28 4.96 18.46 20.86
C ALA A 28 5.24 18.37 22.37
N GLN A 29 4.27 17.92 23.17
CA GLN A 29 4.43 17.76 24.62
C GLN A 29 5.40 16.64 25.02
N PHE A 30 5.64 15.66 24.14
CA PHE A 30 6.42 14.48 24.47
C PHE A 30 7.91 14.67 24.20
N GLU A 31 8.72 13.95 24.97
CA GLU A 31 10.14 13.80 24.73
C GLU A 31 10.38 12.94 23.47
N PRO A 32 11.22 13.37 22.52
CA PRO A 32 11.41 12.68 21.23
C PRO A 32 11.86 11.23 21.37
N THR A 33 12.86 10.99 22.23
CA THR A 33 13.51 9.69 22.36
C THR A 33 12.55 8.64 22.91
N SER A 34 11.85 8.95 24.00
CA SER A 34 10.87 8.02 24.57
C SER A 34 9.66 7.81 23.64
N ALA A 35 9.17 8.85 22.96
CA ALA A 35 8.07 8.72 22.01
C ALA A 35 8.43 7.81 20.82
N ALA A 36 9.61 8.01 20.22
CA ALA A 36 10.07 7.22 19.07
C ALA A 36 10.31 5.76 19.44
N ARG A 37 10.98 5.50 20.57
CA ARG A 37 11.24 4.13 21.05
C ARG A 37 9.95 3.38 21.41
N CYS A 38 9.03 4.03 22.10
CA CYS A 38 7.75 3.40 22.42
C CYS A 38 6.96 3.05 21.15
N LEU A 39 6.93 3.96 20.16
CA LEU A 39 6.25 3.69 18.89
C LEU A 39 6.91 2.56 18.10
N LEU A 40 8.25 2.49 18.09
CA LEU A 40 8.99 1.38 17.50
C LEU A 40 8.61 0.04 18.15
N GLU A 41 8.55 -0.03 19.48
CA GLU A 41 8.12 -1.23 20.21
C GLU A 41 6.65 -1.60 19.91
N THR A 42 5.76 -0.61 19.83
CA THR A 42 4.38 -0.84 19.40
C THR A 42 4.30 -1.35 17.97
N LEU A 43 5.09 -0.80 17.05
CA LEU A 43 5.19 -1.29 15.68
C LEU A 43 5.65 -2.75 15.66
N ARG A 44 6.67 -3.14 16.43
CA ARG A 44 7.08 -4.54 16.56
C ARG A 44 5.92 -5.45 16.96
N ALA A 45 5.20 -5.11 18.03
CA ALA A 45 4.08 -5.92 18.48
C ALA A 45 2.95 -6.00 17.42
N VAL A 46 2.72 -4.91 16.68
CA VAL A 46 1.76 -4.88 15.58
C VAL A 46 2.18 -5.81 14.44
N GLU A 47 3.45 -5.78 14.03
CA GLU A 47 3.97 -6.68 12.98
C GLU A 47 3.87 -8.15 13.39
N GLU A 48 4.26 -8.46 14.61
CA GLU A 48 4.16 -9.82 15.16
C GLU A 48 2.70 -10.29 15.20
N LEU A 49 1.76 -9.43 15.59
CA LEU A 49 0.34 -9.77 15.57
C LEU A 49 -0.18 -10.04 14.15
N ILE A 50 0.22 -9.21 13.16
CA ILE A 50 -0.19 -9.40 11.76
C ILE A 50 0.38 -10.72 11.22
N ASN A 51 1.65 -11.00 11.47
CA ASN A 51 2.33 -12.22 11.01
C ASN A 51 1.82 -13.49 11.69
N LEU A 52 1.14 -13.38 12.83
CA LEU A 52 0.49 -14.52 13.50
C LEU A 52 -0.52 -15.23 12.58
N THR A 53 -1.08 -14.52 11.59
CA THR A 53 -2.01 -15.08 10.60
C THR A 53 -1.33 -15.94 9.52
N LEU A 54 -0.01 -15.88 9.42
CA LEU A 54 0.78 -16.67 8.46
C LEU A 54 1.17 -18.04 9.01
N ILE A 55 0.86 -18.30 10.28
CA ILE A 55 1.23 -19.52 10.98
C ILE A 55 0.22 -20.61 10.70
N ASP A 56 0.70 -21.74 10.18
CA ASP A 56 -0.06 -22.98 10.19
C ASP A 56 -0.07 -23.54 11.62
N TRP A 57 -1.26 -23.54 12.23
CA TRP A 57 -1.45 -23.96 13.61
C TRP A 57 -1.65 -25.47 13.77
N GLU A 58 -1.95 -26.19 12.68
CA GLU A 58 -2.32 -27.61 12.69
C GLU A 58 -3.44 -27.96 13.72
N ASP A 59 -4.20 -26.95 14.19
CA ASP A 59 -5.29 -27.03 15.17
C ASP A 59 -6.30 -25.91 14.89
N ASP A 60 -7.21 -26.16 13.95
CA ASP A 60 -8.26 -25.23 13.55
C ASP A 60 -9.11 -24.73 14.74
N ALA A 61 -9.28 -25.57 15.76
CA ALA A 61 -10.07 -25.22 16.94
C ALA A 61 -9.31 -24.23 17.84
N PHE A 62 -7.99 -24.38 17.97
CA PHE A 62 -7.15 -23.36 18.60
C PHE A 62 -7.14 -22.08 17.77
N GLU A 63 -6.89 -22.17 16.47
CA GLU A 63 -6.85 -21.02 15.56
C GLU A 63 -8.15 -20.20 15.62
N GLY A 64 -9.30 -20.85 15.50
CA GLY A 64 -10.60 -20.20 15.61
C GLY A 64 -10.84 -19.52 16.97
N ARG A 65 -10.32 -20.09 18.07
CA ARG A 65 -10.40 -19.48 19.41
C ARG A 65 -9.42 -18.33 19.59
N LEU A 66 -8.23 -18.41 19.01
CA LEU A 66 -7.23 -17.36 19.01
C LEU A 66 -7.76 -16.13 18.29
N PHE A 67 -8.16 -16.29 17.02
CA PHE A 67 -8.64 -15.18 16.21
C PHE A 67 -10.04 -14.70 16.58
N GLY A 68 -10.85 -15.56 17.22
CA GLY A 68 -12.14 -15.21 17.82
C GLY A 68 -12.05 -14.59 19.22
N PHE A 69 -10.85 -14.40 19.80
CA PHE A 69 -10.72 -13.88 21.15
C PHE A 69 -11.27 -12.45 21.27
N PRO A 70 -12.17 -12.16 22.23
CA PRO A 70 -12.81 -10.84 22.38
C PRO A 70 -11.86 -9.80 23.00
N VAL A 71 -11.19 -9.01 22.15
CA VAL A 71 -10.16 -8.04 22.57
C VAL A 71 -10.73 -6.93 23.46
N ILE A 72 -11.82 -6.26 23.05
CA ILE A 72 -12.44 -5.14 23.79
C ILE A 72 -12.92 -5.52 25.20
N GLN A 73 -13.17 -6.82 25.43
CA GLN A 73 -13.59 -7.39 26.72
C GLN A 73 -12.48 -8.24 27.35
N SER A 74 -11.21 -8.07 26.96
CA SER A 74 -10.12 -8.94 27.43
C SER A 74 -10.00 -8.95 28.96
N GLY A 75 -10.24 -7.81 29.62
CA GLY A 75 -10.26 -7.69 31.08
C GLY A 75 -11.37 -8.49 31.78
N GLN A 76 -12.45 -8.84 31.07
CA GLN A 76 -13.53 -9.71 31.56
C GLN A 76 -13.23 -11.19 31.29
N HIS A 77 -12.20 -11.47 30.50
CA HIS A 77 -11.84 -12.79 30.01
C HIS A 77 -10.41 -13.20 30.40
N LEU A 78 -9.95 -12.79 31.58
CA LEU A 78 -8.57 -13.04 32.06
C LEU A 78 -8.15 -14.52 32.04
N LEU A 79 -9.05 -15.45 32.37
CA LEU A 79 -8.76 -16.89 32.29
C LEU A 79 -8.55 -17.36 30.85
N LYS A 80 -9.32 -16.83 29.89
CA LYS A 80 -9.14 -17.13 28.46
C LYS A 80 -7.85 -16.52 27.93
N LEU A 81 -7.53 -15.28 28.34
CA LEU A 81 -6.28 -14.62 27.96
C LEU A 81 -5.05 -15.36 28.53
N HIS A 82 -5.14 -15.83 29.77
CA HIS A 82 -4.09 -16.67 30.38
C HIS A 82 -3.94 -18.00 29.64
N TRP A 83 -5.04 -18.66 29.27
CA TRP A 83 -4.98 -19.88 28.46
C TRP A 83 -4.33 -19.62 27.10
N LEU A 84 -4.71 -18.55 26.39
CA LEU A 84 -4.08 -18.16 25.13
C LEU A 84 -2.58 -17.93 25.30
N LYS A 85 -2.18 -17.19 26.35
CA LYS A 85 -0.78 -16.96 26.70
C LYS A 85 -0.02 -18.28 26.82
N MET A 86 -0.57 -19.24 27.56
CA MET A 86 0.08 -20.54 27.76
C MET A 86 0.20 -21.31 26.45
N ARG A 87 -0.85 -21.34 25.62
CA ARG A 87 -0.82 -22.02 24.31
C ARG A 87 0.17 -21.39 23.34
N LEU A 88 0.23 -20.06 23.27
CA LEU A 88 1.21 -19.36 22.44
C LEU A 88 2.65 -19.64 22.91
N ALA A 89 2.87 -19.75 24.23
CA ALA A 89 4.17 -20.04 24.81
C ALA A 89 4.66 -21.49 24.61
N GLU A 90 3.83 -22.39 24.07
CA GLU A 90 4.27 -23.72 23.64
C GLU A 90 5.09 -23.65 22.34
N ARG A 91 4.88 -22.60 21.52
CA ARG A 91 5.53 -22.43 20.22
C ARG A 91 6.52 -21.27 20.20
N PHE A 92 6.14 -20.14 20.79
CA PHE A 92 6.90 -18.90 20.68
C PHE A 92 7.66 -18.56 21.96
N ASP A 93 8.71 -17.76 21.79
CA ASP A 93 9.46 -17.25 22.92
C ASP A 93 8.59 -16.38 23.85
N ARG A 94 8.98 -16.33 25.12
CA ARG A 94 8.22 -15.61 26.14
C ARG A 94 8.09 -14.11 25.85
N ALA A 95 9.10 -13.49 25.24
CA ALA A 95 9.11 -12.05 25.01
C ALA A 95 8.07 -11.66 23.95
N LEU A 96 7.96 -12.44 22.87
CA LEU A 96 6.93 -12.32 21.85
C LEU A 96 5.54 -12.50 22.46
N VAL A 97 5.33 -13.57 23.22
CA VAL A 97 4.03 -13.83 23.85
C VAL A 97 3.63 -12.72 24.81
N ASP A 98 4.56 -12.22 25.63
CA ASP A 98 4.31 -11.11 26.55
C ASP A 98 3.96 -9.81 25.79
N ARG A 99 4.62 -9.52 24.66
CA ARG A 99 4.28 -8.38 23.78
C ARG A 99 2.88 -8.51 23.17
N LEU A 100 2.51 -9.69 22.65
CA LEU A 100 1.19 -9.93 22.07
C LEU A 100 0.08 -9.76 23.11
N VAL A 101 0.25 -10.36 24.30
CA VAL A 101 -0.72 -10.22 25.40
C VAL A 101 -0.85 -8.76 25.83
N PHE A 102 0.27 -8.04 25.92
CA PHE A 102 0.26 -6.62 26.26
C PHE A 102 -0.48 -5.80 25.21
N LEU A 103 -0.25 -6.06 23.91
CA LEU A 103 -0.95 -5.39 22.82
C LEU A 103 -2.46 -5.65 22.86
N ILE A 104 -2.89 -6.89 23.18
CA ILE A 104 -4.30 -7.23 23.35
C ILE A 104 -4.93 -6.41 24.49
N VAL A 105 -4.25 -6.29 25.63
CA VAL A 105 -4.74 -5.50 26.77
C VAL A 105 -4.85 -4.03 26.40
N GLN A 106 -3.83 -3.46 25.74
CA GLN A 106 -3.90 -2.07 25.24
C GLN A 106 -5.01 -1.89 24.21
N GLY A 107 -5.22 -2.88 23.34
CA GLY A 107 -6.32 -2.93 22.38
C GLY A 107 -7.69 -2.89 23.06
N SER A 108 -7.82 -3.55 24.21
CA SER A 108 -9.03 -3.50 25.04
C SER A 108 -9.34 -2.07 25.51
N ASP A 109 -8.33 -1.39 26.05
CA ASP A 109 -8.47 -0.04 26.59
C ASP A 109 -8.85 0.97 25.51
N ILE A 110 -8.14 0.95 24.38
CA ILE A 110 -8.41 1.89 23.29
C ILE A 110 -9.72 1.59 22.55
N GLY A 111 -10.05 0.30 22.36
CA GLY A 111 -11.34 -0.10 21.77
C GLY A 111 -12.52 0.38 22.61
N THR A 112 -12.41 0.27 23.94
CA THR A 112 -13.41 0.78 24.88
C THR A 112 -13.53 2.30 24.80
N GLU A 113 -12.40 3.00 24.72
CA GLU A 113 -12.38 4.45 24.59
C GLU A 113 -12.99 4.94 23.27
N PHE A 114 -12.72 4.25 22.15
CA PHE A 114 -13.36 4.55 20.87
C PHE A 114 -14.87 4.32 20.91
N ALA A 115 -15.31 3.21 21.49
CA ALA A 115 -16.74 2.94 21.67
C ALA A 115 -17.41 4.04 22.52
N ARG A 116 -16.77 4.45 23.62
CA ARG A 116 -17.26 5.51 24.52
C ARG A 116 -17.35 6.87 23.82
N ARG A 117 -16.44 7.16 22.88
CA ARG A 117 -16.44 8.39 22.08
C ARG A 117 -17.34 8.33 20.84
N GLY A 118 -18.05 7.21 20.61
CA GLY A 118 -18.95 7.03 19.47
C GLY A 118 -18.26 6.73 18.13
N ILE A 119 -16.98 6.34 18.15
CA ILE A 119 -16.24 5.95 16.93
C ILE A 119 -16.45 4.45 16.70
N HIS A 120 -17.66 4.07 16.31
CA HIS A 120 -18.05 2.66 16.21
C HIS A 120 -17.23 1.89 15.17
N ASP A 121 -16.87 2.52 14.04
CA ASP A 121 -16.06 1.86 13.00
C ASP A 121 -14.66 1.51 13.51
N ALA A 122 -13.97 2.43 14.20
CA ALA A 122 -12.68 2.14 14.80
C ALA A 122 -12.81 1.12 15.96
N ALA A 123 -13.84 1.27 16.81
CA ALA A 123 -14.10 0.33 17.90
C ALA A 123 -14.38 -1.10 17.41
N SER A 124 -15.00 -1.25 16.23
CA SER A 124 -15.26 -2.56 15.61
C SER A 124 -13.97 -3.35 15.35
N GLY A 125 -12.87 -2.64 15.10
CA GLY A 125 -11.52 -3.21 14.98
C GLY A 125 -11.00 -3.88 16.25
N PHE A 126 -11.68 -3.77 17.38
CA PHE A 126 -11.27 -4.37 18.65
C PHE A 126 -12.26 -5.43 19.15
N LEU A 127 -13.23 -5.85 18.33
CA LEU A 127 -14.22 -6.85 18.73
C LEU A 127 -13.61 -8.25 18.87
N SER A 128 -12.65 -8.59 18.03
CA SER A 128 -11.92 -9.85 18.08
C SER A 128 -10.44 -9.65 17.71
N LEU A 129 -9.61 -10.68 17.94
CA LEU A 129 -8.21 -10.61 17.52
C LEU A 129 -8.07 -10.53 16.00
N ALA A 130 -8.95 -11.21 15.23
CA ALA A 130 -9.01 -11.05 13.77
C ALA A 130 -9.35 -9.62 13.35
N ALA A 131 -10.33 -8.99 14.02
CA ALA A 131 -10.68 -7.60 13.75
C ALA A 131 -9.51 -6.66 14.07
N LEU A 132 -8.74 -6.97 15.13
CA LEU A 132 -7.57 -6.21 15.54
C LEU A 132 -6.44 -6.28 14.51
N VAL A 133 -6.21 -7.46 13.93
CA VAL A 133 -5.28 -7.64 12.82
C VAL A 133 -5.69 -6.77 11.64
N GLY A 134 -6.96 -6.83 11.20
CA GLY A 134 -7.46 -6.01 10.10
C GLY A 134 -7.37 -4.51 10.37
N TYR A 135 -7.68 -4.09 11.61
CA TYR A 135 -7.51 -2.71 12.05
C TYR A 135 -6.06 -2.26 11.91
N PHE A 136 -5.11 -3.01 12.48
CA PHE A 136 -3.70 -2.62 12.40
C PHE A 136 -3.13 -2.68 10.98
N GLN A 137 -3.50 -3.66 10.16
CA GLN A 137 -3.11 -3.70 8.75
C GLN A 137 -3.46 -2.39 8.04
N SER A 138 -4.68 -1.89 8.24
CA SER A 138 -5.13 -0.63 7.63
C SER A 138 -4.48 0.63 8.22
N ARG A 139 -4.00 0.58 9.47
CA ARG A 139 -3.39 1.74 10.18
C ARG A 139 -1.85 1.71 10.20
N ARG A 140 -1.23 0.63 9.72
CA ARG A 140 0.23 0.42 9.72
C ARG A 140 1.00 1.56 9.07
N ARG A 141 0.56 2.05 7.90
CA ARG A 141 1.20 3.21 7.23
C ARG A 141 1.13 4.48 8.08
N HIS A 142 0.04 4.71 8.79
CA HIS A 142 -0.11 5.88 9.67
C HIS A 142 0.82 5.82 10.89
N LEU A 143 0.97 4.64 11.50
CA LEU A 143 1.91 4.46 12.61
C LEU A 143 3.36 4.71 12.17
N VAL A 144 3.76 4.23 10.99
CA VAL A 144 5.08 4.53 10.44
C VAL A 144 5.23 6.01 10.06
N GLY A 145 4.19 6.65 9.50
CA GLY A 145 4.19 8.09 9.24
C GLY A 145 4.40 8.91 10.51
N LEU A 146 3.76 8.52 11.62
CA LEU A 146 3.98 9.14 12.93
C LEU A 146 5.41 8.93 13.42
N LEU A 147 5.99 7.75 13.21
CA LEU A 147 7.38 7.46 13.57
C LEU A 147 8.35 8.42 12.87
N HIS A 148 8.14 8.70 11.59
CA HIS A 148 8.95 9.68 10.85
C HIS A 148 8.68 11.13 11.27
N PHE A 149 7.49 11.42 11.80
CA PHE A 149 7.09 12.76 12.20
C PHE A 149 7.58 13.15 13.60
N ILE A 150 7.75 12.17 14.50
CA ILE A 150 8.20 12.40 15.89
C ILE A 150 9.49 13.23 15.97
N PRO A 151 10.59 12.90 15.24
CA PRO A 151 11.86 13.61 15.40
C PRO A 151 11.80 15.12 15.12
N SER A 152 10.89 15.57 14.26
CA SER A 152 10.76 16.99 13.90
C SER A 152 9.78 17.76 14.81
N ILE A 153 8.86 17.05 15.47
CA ILE A 153 7.73 17.64 16.18
C ILE A 153 7.82 17.55 17.69
N CYS A 154 8.22 16.39 18.23
CA CYS A 154 8.37 16.22 19.67
C CYS A 154 9.48 17.16 20.17
N LYS A 155 9.19 17.97 21.18
CA LYS A 155 10.13 18.95 21.77
C LYS A 155 9.95 19.11 23.28
N GLY A 156 9.05 18.33 23.86
CA GLY A 156 8.66 18.45 25.26
C GLY A 156 9.50 17.56 26.16
N THR A 157 9.08 17.48 27.42
CA THR A 157 9.76 16.74 28.48
C THR A 157 8.92 15.59 29.04
N ARG A 158 7.68 15.43 28.54
CA ARG A 158 6.81 14.34 28.99
C ARG A 158 7.31 13.03 28.42
N VAL A 159 7.82 12.16 29.29
CA VAL A 159 8.26 10.81 28.92
C VAL A 159 7.05 9.97 28.47
N MET A 160 7.14 9.40 27.27
CA MET A 160 6.15 8.42 26.80
C MET A 160 6.37 7.09 27.51
N LYS A 161 5.28 6.51 28.01
CA LYS A 161 5.30 5.19 28.64
C LYS A 161 4.68 4.15 27.71
N GLN A 162 5.23 2.94 27.72
CA GLN A 162 4.78 1.87 26.83
C GLN A 162 3.29 1.58 27.00
N GLU A 163 2.78 1.62 28.23
CA GLU A 163 1.37 1.38 28.61
C GLU A 163 0.40 2.38 27.98
N THR A 164 0.82 3.62 27.75
CA THR A 164 -0.04 4.67 27.19
C THR A 164 0.15 4.86 25.68
N THR A 165 1.15 4.20 25.10
CA THR A 165 1.62 4.47 23.74
C THR A 165 0.53 4.26 22.70
N LEU A 166 -0.15 3.11 22.75
CA LEU A 166 -1.21 2.80 21.79
C LEU A 166 -2.38 3.78 21.88
N ILE A 167 -2.76 4.17 23.10
CA ILE A 167 -3.86 5.12 23.35
C ILE A 167 -3.54 6.50 22.75
N VAL A 168 -2.32 7.00 22.93
CA VAL A 168 -1.92 8.30 22.39
C VAL A 168 -1.86 8.24 20.86
N PHE A 169 -1.10 7.30 20.30
CA PHE A 169 -0.86 7.29 18.86
C PHE A 169 -2.12 6.96 18.06
N LEU A 170 -2.94 5.99 18.49
CA LEU A 170 -4.17 5.67 17.77
C LEU A 170 -5.20 6.80 17.84
N GLN A 171 -5.22 7.60 18.91
CA GLN A 171 -6.05 8.81 18.91
C GLN A 171 -5.56 9.82 17.87
N ILE A 172 -4.25 10.04 17.74
CA ILE A 172 -3.72 10.89 16.67
C ILE A 172 -4.09 10.30 15.29
N VAL A 173 -4.00 8.97 15.14
CA VAL A 173 -4.36 8.30 13.88
C VAL A 173 -5.82 8.55 13.52
N GLU A 174 -6.76 8.25 14.41
CA GLU A 174 -8.20 8.33 14.09
C GLU A 174 -8.74 9.77 14.07
N PHE A 175 -8.21 10.68 14.90
CA PHE A 175 -8.74 12.05 15.00
C PHE A 175 -8.00 13.09 14.16
N CYS A 176 -6.82 12.73 13.63
CA CYS A 176 -6.01 13.62 12.82
C CYS A 176 -5.57 12.94 11.52
N ALA A 177 -4.83 11.83 11.58
CA ALA A 177 -4.17 11.27 10.41
C ALA A 177 -5.10 10.71 9.33
N ALA A 178 -6.02 9.83 9.71
CA ALA A 178 -6.99 9.25 8.78
C ALA A 178 -7.92 10.34 8.20
N PRO A 179 -8.44 11.29 9.00
CA PRO A 179 -9.13 12.46 8.47
C PRO A 179 -8.29 13.29 7.50
N MET A 180 -7.00 13.54 7.79
CA MET A 180 -6.11 14.26 6.87
C MET A 180 -6.03 13.56 5.51
N MET A 181 -5.86 12.23 5.49
CA MET A 181 -5.85 11.47 4.25
C MET A 181 -7.18 11.57 3.48
N GLY A 182 -8.30 11.44 4.18
CA GLY A 182 -9.63 11.58 3.55
C GLY A 182 -9.82 12.96 2.93
N VAL A 183 -9.44 14.02 3.64
CA VAL A 183 -9.51 15.41 3.15
C VAL A 183 -8.57 15.63 1.96
N GLN A 184 -7.35 15.06 2.00
CA GLN A 184 -6.39 15.13 0.90
C GLN A 184 -6.95 14.48 -0.36
N TYR A 185 -7.53 13.28 -0.25
CA TYR A 185 -8.14 12.60 -1.40
C TYR A 185 -9.34 13.38 -1.94
N ALA A 186 -10.18 13.95 -1.08
CA ALA A 186 -11.26 14.83 -1.52
C ALA A 186 -10.74 16.07 -2.28
N LEU A 187 -9.64 16.66 -1.81
CA LEU A 187 -8.99 17.79 -2.48
C LEU A 187 -8.42 17.38 -3.85
N MET A 188 -7.75 16.23 -3.93
CA MET A 188 -7.23 15.64 -5.17
C MET A 188 -8.34 15.44 -6.22
N VAL A 189 -9.48 14.84 -5.82
CA VAL A 189 -10.64 14.66 -6.71
C VAL A 189 -11.16 15.99 -7.23
N LYS A 190 -11.40 16.95 -6.33
CA LYS A 190 -11.98 18.26 -6.71
C LYS A 190 -11.07 19.03 -7.64
N LEU A 191 -9.76 19.06 -7.36
CA LEU A 191 -8.80 19.72 -8.24
C LEU A 191 -8.71 19.00 -9.59
N ALA A 192 -8.81 17.67 -9.64
CA ALA A 192 -8.83 16.91 -10.88
C ALA A 192 -10.11 17.19 -11.71
N GLN A 193 -11.29 17.17 -11.10
CA GLN A 193 -12.57 17.51 -11.74
C GLN A 193 -12.54 18.93 -12.32
N ARG A 194 -12.11 19.91 -11.50
CA ARG A 194 -11.95 21.30 -11.92
C ARG A 194 -11.00 21.42 -13.12
N ARG A 195 -9.87 20.71 -13.09
CA ARG A 195 -8.87 20.79 -14.16
C ARG A 195 -9.33 20.13 -15.47
N LEU A 196 -10.25 19.18 -15.39
CA LEU A 196 -10.93 18.54 -16.52
C LEU A 196 -12.20 19.29 -16.98
N ASN A 197 -12.62 20.33 -16.25
CA ASN A 197 -13.87 21.05 -16.49
C ASN A 197 -15.10 20.12 -16.49
N ILE A 198 -15.10 19.12 -15.61
CA ILE A 198 -16.26 18.24 -15.37
C ILE A 198 -16.98 18.71 -14.09
N PRO A 199 -18.31 18.49 -13.98
CA PRO A 199 -19.06 18.86 -12.79
C PRO A 199 -18.46 18.25 -11.52
N GLU A 200 -18.52 19.01 -10.43
CA GLU A 200 -18.22 18.45 -9.11
C GLU A 200 -19.27 17.40 -8.77
N ASP A 201 -18.78 16.22 -8.44
CA ASP A 201 -19.58 15.11 -7.96
C ASP A 201 -19.01 14.69 -6.60
N PRO A 202 -19.79 14.84 -5.51
CA PRO A 202 -19.34 14.51 -4.16
C PRO A 202 -19.14 13.00 -3.95
N ASP A 203 -19.71 12.16 -4.82
CA ASP A 203 -19.65 10.70 -4.71
C ASP A 203 -18.43 10.11 -5.46
N VAL A 204 -17.62 10.97 -6.11
CA VAL A 204 -16.39 10.54 -6.78
C VAL A 204 -15.26 10.39 -5.77
N GLU A 205 -14.74 9.17 -5.68
CA GLU A 205 -13.61 8.80 -4.83
C GLU A 205 -12.41 8.34 -5.65
N ILE A 206 -11.21 8.50 -5.08
CA ILE A 206 -9.99 7.88 -5.62
C ILE A 206 -10.01 6.40 -5.27
N VAL A 207 -10.20 5.57 -6.28
CA VAL A 207 -10.12 4.12 -6.11
C VAL A 207 -8.65 3.71 -6.12
N MET A 208 -8.07 3.50 -4.94
CA MET A 208 -6.69 3.03 -4.80
C MET A 208 -6.50 1.64 -5.41
N LEU A 209 -5.24 1.31 -5.73
CA LEU A 209 -4.83 0.10 -6.48
C LEU A 209 -5.11 -1.21 -5.75
N ASP A 210 -5.09 -1.17 -4.42
CA ASP A 210 -5.38 -2.30 -3.55
C ASP A 210 -6.00 -1.80 -2.24
N ARG A 211 -6.96 -2.53 -1.69
CA ARG A 211 -7.56 -2.23 -0.37
C ARG A 211 -6.74 -2.84 0.77
N LEU A 212 -5.93 -3.85 0.48
CA LEU A 212 -5.18 -4.64 1.47
C LEU A 212 -3.67 -4.34 1.45
N TYR A 213 -3.12 -3.95 0.30
CA TYR A 213 -1.72 -3.59 0.19
C TYR A 213 -1.53 -2.07 0.31
N LEU A 214 -0.70 -1.67 1.26
CA LEU A 214 -0.36 -0.27 1.53
C LEU A 214 0.31 0.43 0.35
N GLU A 215 0.86 -0.35 -0.59
CA GLU A 215 1.72 0.14 -1.65
C GLU A 215 1.20 -0.26 -3.04
N PRO A 216 0.89 0.72 -3.90
CA PRO A 216 0.49 0.49 -5.27
C PRO A 216 1.64 -0.02 -6.16
N GLU A 217 1.53 -1.26 -6.65
CA GLU A 217 2.57 -1.87 -7.50
C GLU A 217 2.09 -2.11 -8.95
N ARG A 218 3.02 -1.98 -9.91
CA ARG A 218 2.77 -2.38 -11.31
C ARG A 218 2.51 -3.86 -11.48
N ALA A 219 3.29 -4.68 -10.77
CA ALA A 219 3.19 -6.13 -10.74
C ALA A 219 3.79 -6.60 -9.40
N ALA A 220 2.91 -7.07 -8.51
CA ALA A 220 3.31 -7.60 -7.22
C ALA A 220 4.17 -8.85 -7.39
N ILE A 221 5.01 -9.15 -6.40
CA ILE A 221 5.89 -10.33 -6.44
C ILE A 221 5.09 -11.63 -6.65
N VAL A 222 3.87 -11.68 -6.13
CA VAL A 222 2.96 -12.83 -6.24
C VAL A 222 2.41 -13.09 -7.65
N VAL A 223 2.45 -12.10 -8.54
CA VAL A 223 1.98 -12.25 -9.93
C VAL A 223 3.12 -12.45 -10.93
N VAL A 224 4.37 -12.38 -10.49
CA VAL A 224 5.54 -12.57 -11.35
C VAL A 224 5.98 -14.04 -11.30
N PRO A 225 5.92 -14.79 -12.41
CA PRO A 225 6.32 -16.19 -12.42
C PRO A 225 7.82 -16.36 -12.13
N THR A 226 8.17 -17.21 -11.18
CA THR A 226 9.58 -17.49 -10.86
C THR A 226 10.22 -18.37 -11.94
N THR A 227 11.39 -17.95 -12.43
CA THR A 227 12.17 -18.71 -13.41
C THR A 227 12.76 -19.99 -12.78
N PRO A 228 13.20 -20.99 -13.58
CA PRO A 228 13.91 -22.16 -13.05
C PRO A 228 15.18 -21.79 -12.27
N GLU A 229 15.88 -20.74 -12.69
CA GLU A 229 17.03 -20.20 -11.96
C GLU A 229 16.63 -19.60 -10.62
N GLY A 230 15.57 -18.77 -10.59
CA GLY A 230 15.05 -18.22 -9.34
C GLY A 230 14.60 -19.29 -8.35
N ARG A 231 14.00 -20.39 -8.83
CA ARG A 231 13.66 -21.53 -7.97
C ARG A 231 14.87 -22.15 -7.29
N ARG A 232 15.98 -22.33 -8.02
CA ARG A 232 17.25 -22.81 -7.44
C ARG A 232 17.84 -21.83 -6.43
N MET A 233 17.69 -20.52 -6.65
CA MET A 233 18.11 -19.52 -5.66
C MET A 233 17.31 -19.65 -4.36
N ILE A 234 15.99 -19.85 -4.44
CA ILE A 234 15.13 -19.98 -3.26
C ILE A 234 15.46 -21.22 -2.42
N GLU A 235 16.01 -22.29 -3.04
CA GLU A 235 16.48 -23.48 -2.33
C GLU A 235 17.64 -23.18 -1.36
N SER A 236 18.41 -22.10 -1.59
CA SER A 236 19.51 -21.68 -0.71
C SER A 236 19.07 -20.76 0.43
N ARG A 237 17.77 -20.66 0.73
CA ARG A 237 17.26 -19.85 1.83
C ARG A 237 17.83 -20.28 3.17
N GLU A 238 18.07 -19.30 4.04
CA GLU A 238 18.48 -19.55 5.41
C GLU A 238 17.35 -20.25 6.18
N SER A 239 17.72 -21.16 7.07
CA SER A 239 16.77 -21.77 8.00
C SER A 239 16.23 -20.71 8.96
N LEU A 240 14.92 -20.73 9.15
CA LEU A 240 14.24 -19.85 10.08
C LEU A 240 14.08 -20.54 11.43
N ARG A 241 13.89 -19.73 12.47
CA ARG A 241 13.52 -20.22 13.79
C ARG A 241 12.01 -20.17 13.93
N ASP A 242 11.42 -21.28 14.37
CA ASP A 242 9.96 -21.39 14.48
C ASP A 242 9.39 -20.72 15.74
N ASP A 243 10.26 -20.21 16.62
CA ASP A 243 9.93 -19.58 17.91
C ASP A 243 9.68 -18.07 17.83
N ARG A 244 9.78 -17.50 16.63
CA ARG A 244 9.61 -16.06 16.33
C ARG A 244 8.80 -15.87 15.06
N LEU A 245 8.22 -14.68 14.92
CA LEU A 245 7.39 -14.29 13.77
C LEU A 245 8.11 -13.30 12.83
N VAL A 246 9.25 -12.78 13.27
CA VAL A 246 10.08 -11.83 12.53
C VAL A 246 11.55 -12.03 12.95
N SER A 247 12.46 -11.97 11.98
CA SER A 247 13.90 -12.19 12.16
C SER A 247 14.74 -11.49 11.09
N ALA A 248 16.03 -11.33 11.34
CA ALA A 248 16.98 -10.86 10.34
C ALA A 248 17.19 -11.89 9.22
N ALA A 249 17.05 -13.19 9.52
CA ALA A 249 17.09 -14.25 8.53
C ALA A 249 15.92 -14.16 7.54
N GLU A 250 14.71 -13.85 8.03
CA GLU A 250 13.56 -13.56 7.16
C GLU A 250 13.83 -12.39 6.23
N LEU A 251 14.38 -11.27 6.73
CA LEU A 251 14.76 -10.14 5.87
C LEU A 251 15.76 -10.55 4.77
N ARG A 252 16.76 -11.38 5.08
CA ARG A 252 17.73 -11.84 4.06
C ARG A 252 17.09 -12.80 3.06
N ASN A 253 16.18 -13.66 3.52
CA ASN A 253 15.39 -14.52 2.65
C ASN A 253 14.42 -13.72 1.76
N ASP A 254 13.81 -12.65 2.25
CA ASP A 254 12.96 -11.75 1.46
C ASP A 254 13.74 -11.10 0.32
N ILE A 255 14.99 -10.68 0.58
CA ILE A 255 15.89 -10.14 -0.44
C ILE A 255 16.24 -11.22 -1.46
N LEU A 256 16.57 -12.44 -1.01
CA LEU A 256 16.87 -13.58 -1.89
C LEU A 256 15.67 -13.93 -2.80
N ILE A 257 14.47 -14.00 -2.23
CA ILE A 257 13.23 -14.25 -2.97
C ILE A 257 12.98 -13.13 -3.98
N THR A 258 13.22 -11.87 -3.60
CA THR A 258 13.11 -10.74 -4.51
C THR A 258 14.08 -10.88 -5.69
N GLU A 259 15.36 -11.15 -5.44
CA GLU A 259 16.34 -11.37 -6.51
C GLU A 259 15.94 -12.54 -7.42
N ALA A 260 15.45 -13.63 -6.83
CA ALA A 260 15.02 -14.82 -7.55
C ALA A 260 13.80 -14.59 -8.45
N VAL A 261 12.76 -13.92 -7.93
CA VAL A 261 11.52 -13.67 -8.68
C VAL A 261 11.77 -12.69 -9.83
N TYR A 262 12.64 -11.70 -9.62
CA TYR A 262 12.94 -10.68 -10.62
C TYR A 262 14.23 -10.94 -11.41
N ALA A 263 14.79 -12.15 -11.34
CA ALA A 263 16.02 -12.54 -12.05
C ALA A 263 15.91 -12.32 -13.57
N GLU A 264 14.73 -12.50 -14.16
CA GLU A 264 14.49 -12.23 -15.59
C GLU A 264 14.86 -10.79 -16.02
N PHE A 265 14.77 -9.84 -15.08
CA PHE A 265 15.01 -8.42 -15.33
C PHE A 265 16.43 -7.97 -14.97
N ASP A 266 17.31 -8.91 -14.62
CA ASP A 266 18.70 -8.65 -14.25
C ASP A 266 18.79 -7.62 -13.09
N LEU A 267 17.95 -7.83 -12.07
CA LEU A 267 17.85 -6.91 -10.93
C LEU A 267 19.19 -6.78 -10.19
N THR A 268 19.97 -7.85 -10.13
CA THR A 268 21.29 -7.90 -9.48
C THR A 268 22.38 -7.12 -10.22
N SER A 269 22.17 -6.66 -11.46
CA SER A 269 23.09 -5.75 -12.16
C SER A 269 22.73 -4.26 -12.00
N THR A 270 21.75 -3.95 -11.15
CA THR A 270 21.25 -2.59 -10.94
C THR A 270 21.72 -2.01 -9.60
N GLU A 271 21.36 -0.75 -9.31
CA GLU A 271 21.50 -0.14 -7.98
C GLU A 271 20.78 -0.93 -6.86
N PHE A 272 19.85 -1.85 -7.19
CA PHE A 272 19.26 -2.74 -6.20
C PHE A 272 20.30 -3.65 -5.53
N ALA A 273 21.35 -4.07 -6.25
CA ALA A 273 22.39 -4.93 -5.68
C ALA A 273 23.12 -4.24 -4.52
N ALA A 274 23.46 -2.95 -4.68
CA ALA A 274 24.06 -2.15 -3.61
C ALA A 274 23.10 -2.01 -2.41
N ALA A 275 21.80 -1.78 -2.66
CA ALA A 275 20.79 -1.71 -1.61
C ALA A 275 20.63 -3.04 -0.86
N ALA A 276 20.53 -4.15 -1.60
CA ALA A 276 20.40 -5.50 -1.06
C ALA A 276 21.63 -5.88 -0.21
N SER A 277 22.83 -5.60 -0.71
CA SER A 277 24.08 -5.86 0.01
C SER A 277 24.20 -5.00 1.28
N LEU A 278 23.87 -3.72 1.21
CA LEU A 278 23.79 -2.82 2.36
C LEU A 278 22.84 -3.35 3.43
N VAL A 279 21.61 -3.71 3.05
CA VAL A 279 20.60 -4.23 3.99
C VAL A 279 21.04 -5.57 4.60
N ARG A 280 21.65 -6.48 3.82
CA ARG A 280 22.24 -7.72 4.35
C ARG A 280 23.34 -7.45 5.36
N ARG A 281 24.23 -6.49 5.11
CA ARG A 281 25.29 -6.13 6.06
C ARG A 281 24.72 -5.49 7.33
N LEU A 282 23.71 -4.64 7.20
CA LEU A 282 22.98 -4.08 8.34
C LEU A 282 22.34 -5.20 9.19
N SER A 283 21.66 -6.15 8.55
CA SER A 283 20.98 -7.26 9.23
C SER A 283 21.91 -8.31 9.82
N CYS A 284 23.19 -8.31 9.46
CA CYS A 284 24.20 -9.20 10.05
C CYS A 284 25.05 -8.51 11.12
N LYS A 285 25.46 -7.26 10.91
CA LYS A 285 26.47 -6.59 11.76
C LYS A 285 25.88 -5.62 12.79
N PHE A 286 24.68 -5.10 12.55
CA PHE A 286 24.07 -4.03 13.34
C PHE A 286 22.71 -4.42 13.92
N VAL A 287 22.36 -5.71 13.85
CA VAL A 287 21.12 -6.24 14.40
C VAL A 287 21.30 -6.62 15.88
N ASP A 288 20.30 -6.31 16.69
CA ASP A 288 20.15 -6.68 18.08
C ASP A 288 18.79 -7.38 18.27
N ASP A 289 18.76 -8.41 19.11
CA ASP A 289 17.57 -9.28 19.31
C ASP A 289 16.94 -9.79 18.00
N ASP A 290 17.76 -9.98 16.95
CA ASP A 290 17.33 -10.42 15.61
C ASP A 290 16.23 -9.54 14.96
N TYR A 291 16.03 -8.32 15.47
CA TYR A 291 14.93 -7.43 15.07
C TYR A 291 15.35 -5.96 14.95
N TRP A 292 16.06 -5.44 15.96
CA TRP A 292 16.45 -4.03 16.03
C TRP A 292 17.70 -3.77 15.23
N VAL A 293 17.70 -2.79 14.33
CA VAL A 293 18.91 -2.38 13.62
C VAL A 293 19.33 -1.01 14.10
N ARG A 294 20.54 -0.91 14.68
CA ARG A 294 21.05 0.33 15.27
C ARG A 294 22.46 0.66 14.78
N ILE A 295 22.62 1.82 14.19
CA ILE A 295 23.88 2.27 13.57
C ILE A 295 24.12 3.76 13.82
N SER A 296 25.38 4.20 13.91
CA SER A 296 25.68 5.64 13.93
C SER A 296 25.61 6.22 12.51
N PRO A 297 25.35 7.52 12.34
CA PRO A 297 25.34 8.16 11.02
C PRO A 297 26.64 7.92 10.23
N ASP A 298 27.81 8.16 10.86
CA ASP A 298 29.12 7.99 10.22
C ASP A 298 29.38 6.53 9.77
N ALA A 299 28.95 5.56 10.59
CA ALA A 299 29.09 4.15 10.25
C ALA A 299 28.17 3.76 9.10
N LEU A 300 26.96 4.32 9.02
CA LEU A 300 26.05 4.09 7.90
C LEU A 300 26.60 4.70 6.61
N GLU A 301 27.15 5.92 6.66
CA GLU A 301 27.75 6.57 5.51
C GLU A 301 28.96 5.77 4.99
N THR A 302 29.85 5.36 5.90
CA THR A 302 30.99 4.49 5.56
C THR A 302 30.52 3.18 4.93
N LEU A 303 29.53 2.52 5.54
CA LEU A 303 28.99 1.27 5.04
C LEU A 303 28.34 1.44 3.66
N ALA A 304 27.58 2.50 3.45
CA ALA A 304 26.95 2.79 2.17
C ALA A 304 28.00 3.05 1.08
N ALA A 305 29.07 3.77 1.40
CA ALA A 305 30.18 4.01 0.47
C ALA A 305 30.92 2.71 0.11
N GLU A 306 31.18 1.83 1.08
CA GLU A 306 31.78 0.50 0.85
C GLU A 306 30.94 -0.36 -0.09
N GLU A 307 29.61 -0.30 0.02
CA GLU A 307 28.68 -1.03 -0.83
C GLU A 307 28.41 -0.37 -2.18
N GLY A 308 29.06 0.78 -2.47
CA GLY A 308 28.86 1.52 -3.72
C GLY A 308 27.46 2.14 -3.84
N ALA A 309 26.82 2.49 -2.72
CA ALA A 309 25.50 3.10 -2.72
C ALA A 309 25.51 4.46 -3.43
N HIS A 310 24.61 4.63 -4.40
CA HIS A 310 24.40 5.92 -5.07
C HIS A 310 23.83 6.96 -4.07
N PRO A 311 24.10 8.27 -4.20
CA PRO A 311 23.57 9.30 -3.30
C PRO A 311 22.05 9.28 -3.14
N THR A 312 21.30 8.87 -4.17
CA THR A 312 19.84 8.72 -4.10
C THR A 312 19.42 7.60 -3.16
N LEU A 313 20.18 6.49 -3.11
CA LEU A 313 19.94 5.41 -2.16
C LEU A 313 20.19 5.90 -0.73
N VAL A 314 21.30 6.59 -0.50
CA VAL A 314 21.66 7.16 0.81
C VAL A 314 20.59 8.15 1.30
N ALA A 315 20.15 9.06 0.42
CA ALA A 315 19.09 10.01 0.74
C ALA A 315 17.75 9.33 1.08
N GLY A 316 17.48 8.15 0.53
CA GLY A 316 16.30 7.34 0.81
C GLY A 316 16.32 6.61 2.16
N LEU A 317 17.46 6.57 2.86
CA LEU A 317 17.59 5.82 4.12
C LEU A 317 16.94 6.54 5.31
N THR A 318 16.76 7.86 5.23
CA THR A 318 16.20 8.69 6.31
C THR A 318 15.08 9.59 5.80
N CYS A 319 14.10 9.88 6.64
CA CYS A 319 12.99 10.76 6.29
C CYS A 319 13.34 12.23 6.57
N GLY A 320 13.35 13.08 5.54
CA GLY A 320 13.54 14.53 5.65
C GLY A 320 12.25 15.35 5.55
N ALA A 321 11.08 14.72 5.68
CA ALA A 321 9.78 15.34 5.49
C ALA A 321 9.40 16.32 6.63
N ALA A 322 8.74 17.42 6.27
CA ALA A 322 8.28 18.44 7.22
C ALA A 322 6.80 18.33 7.59
N THR A 323 5.99 17.71 6.72
CA THR A 323 4.55 17.53 6.95
C THR A 323 4.22 16.07 7.23
N TYR A 324 3.13 15.82 7.96
CA TYR A 324 2.68 14.46 8.23
C TYR A 324 2.35 13.69 6.94
N MET A 325 1.77 14.37 5.94
CA MET A 325 1.43 13.77 4.65
C MET A 325 2.68 13.31 3.88
N ASP A 326 3.75 14.10 3.92
CA ASP A 326 5.03 13.71 3.32
C ASP A 326 5.68 12.56 4.09
N CYS A 327 5.61 12.56 5.43
CA CYS A 327 6.06 11.44 6.25
C CYS A 327 5.30 10.14 5.90
N LEU A 328 3.99 10.22 5.70
CA LEU A 328 3.16 9.07 5.33
C LEU A 328 3.55 8.46 3.98
N SER A 329 4.11 9.26 3.08
CA SER A 329 4.59 8.84 1.75
C SER A 329 6.05 8.38 1.74
N SER A 330 6.71 8.37 2.89
CA SER A 330 8.10 7.94 3.03
C SER A 330 8.23 6.43 3.24
N TYR A 331 9.31 5.88 2.68
CA TYR A 331 9.75 4.49 2.87
C TYR A 331 11.10 4.41 3.60
N ALA A 332 11.55 5.53 4.17
CA ALA A 332 12.82 5.57 4.88
C ALA A 332 12.83 4.57 6.04
N PRO A 333 13.82 3.65 6.10
CA PRO A 333 13.87 2.65 7.14
C PRO A 333 14.38 3.19 8.47
N PHE A 334 15.18 4.26 8.48
CA PHE A 334 15.80 4.78 9.70
C PHE A 334 15.12 6.04 10.24
N VAL A 335 15.10 6.12 11.57
CA VAL A 335 14.80 7.34 12.33
C VAL A 335 15.96 7.72 13.23
N MET A 336 16.18 9.03 13.39
CA MET A 336 17.19 9.55 14.30
C MET A 336 16.66 9.56 15.72
N ILE A 337 17.33 8.84 16.62
CA ILE A 337 17.00 8.74 18.04
C ILE A 337 18.31 8.87 18.83
N ASP A 338 18.42 9.91 19.66
CA ASP A 338 19.58 10.11 20.56
C ASP A 338 20.95 10.02 19.84
N GLY A 339 21.05 10.66 18.67
CA GLY A 339 22.27 10.68 17.85
C GLY A 339 22.58 9.37 17.12
N ARG A 340 21.70 8.37 17.18
CA ARG A 340 21.82 7.09 16.45
C ARG A 340 20.67 6.93 15.48
N LEU A 341 20.92 6.19 14.41
CA LEU A 341 19.89 5.75 13.49
C LEU A 341 19.35 4.41 13.98
N GLU A 342 18.06 4.38 14.30
CA GLU A 342 17.34 3.18 14.72
C GLU A 342 16.35 2.76 13.62
N SER A 343 16.25 1.46 13.39
CA SER A 343 15.35 0.82 12.42
C SER A 343 14.95 -0.58 12.92
N THR A 344 14.11 -1.25 12.14
CA THR A 344 13.70 -2.64 12.37
C THR A 344 13.92 -3.44 11.09
N VAL A 345 14.03 -4.76 11.23
CA VAL A 345 14.05 -5.68 10.08
C VAL A 345 12.82 -5.49 9.17
N THR A 346 11.64 -5.16 9.73
CA THR A 346 10.41 -4.90 8.96
C THR A 346 10.44 -3.59 8.19
N LEU A 347 11.00 -2.52 8.77
CA LEU A 347 11.20 -1.24 8.07
C LEU A 347 12.22 -1.38 6.95
N LEU A 348 13.29 -2.15 7.14
CA LEU A 348 14.26 -2.48 6.10
C LEU A 348 13.65 -3.34 4.99
N SER A 349 12.81 -4.33 5.34
CA SER A 349 12.06 -5.15 4.36
C SER A 349 11.16 -4.27 3.49
N ARG A 350 10.39 -3.36 4.12
CA ARG A 350 9.56 -2.39 3.38
C ARG A 350 10.39 -1.47 2.48
N PHE A 351 11.51 -0.96 2.99
CA PHE A 351 12.41 -0.12 2.21
C PHE A 351 12.97 -0.83 0.98
N ILE A 352 13.51 -2.05 1.15
CA ILE A 352 14.13 -2.78 0.03
C ILE A 352 13.08 -3.18 -1.01
N TYR A 353 11.86 -3.52 -0.58
CA TYR A 353 10.73 -3.81 -1.46
C TYR A 353 10.32 -2.58 -2.28
N SER A 354 10.23 -1.41 -1.65
CA SER A 354 9.96 -0.13 -2.33
C SER A 354 11.10 0.25 -3.29
N TRP A 355 12.36 0.09 -2.87
CA TRP A 355 13.54 0.37 -3.70
C TRP A 355 13.60 -0.52 -4.94
N ARG A 356 13.27 -1.81 -4.80
CA ARG A 356 13.11 -2.74 -5.93
C ARG A 356 12.12 -2.20 -6.95
N ALA A 357 10.94 -1.73 -6.53
CA ALA A 357 9.95 -1.17 -7.45
C ALA A 357 10.51 0.04 -8.19
N TYR A 358 11.09 1.00 -7.46
CA TYR A 358 11.73 2.19 -8.02
C TYR A 358 12.79 1.88 -9.10
N ILE A 359 13.59 0.85 -8.90
CA ILE A 359 14.61 0.42 -9.87
C ILE A 359 13.99 -0.30 -11.07
N LEU A 360 13.10 -1.26 -10.85
CA LEU A 360 12.45 -2.02 -11.90
C LEU A 360 11.61 -1.11 -12.82
N ASP A 361 10.99 -0.07 -12.27
CA ASP A 361 10.21 0.91 -13.03
C ASP A 361 11.02 1.66 -14.09
N ARG A 362 12.34 1.65 -14.02
CA ARG A 362 13.24 2.23 -15.04
C ARG A 362 13.62 1.24 -16.13
N ARG A 363 13.34 -0.06 -15.95
CA ARG A 363 13.69 -1.12 -16.89
C ARG A 363 12.55 -1.33 -17.89
N LYS A 364 12.83 -1.05 -19.17
CA LYS A 364 11.82 -1.19 -20.24
C LYS A 364 11.25 -2.60 -20.36
N ARG A 365 12.11 -3.64 -20.20
CA ARG A 365 11.68 -5.05 -20.21
C ARG A 365 10.65 -5.35 -19.11
N PHE A 366 10.88 -4.85 -17.90
CA PHE A 366 9.94 -4.99 -16.79
C PHE A 366 8.62 -4.27 -17.07
N GLN A 367 8.68 -3.02 -17.55
CA GLN A 367 7.46 -2.27 -17.91
C GLN A 367 6.61 -3.01 -18.96
N ILE A 368 7.23 -3.62 -19.97
CA ILE A 368 6.55 -4.42 -20.99
C ILE A 368 5.94 -5.67 -20.36
N ARG A 369 6.71 -6.42 -19.58
CA ARG A 369 6.24 -7.67 -18.94
C ARG A 369 5.10 -7.43 -17.95
N ALA A 370 5.17 -6.36 -17.17
CA ALA A 370 4.09 -5.92 -16.28
C ALA A 370 2.85 -5.44 -17.06
N GLY A 371 3.01 -4.97 -18.30
CA GLY A 371 1.90 -4.70 -19.22
C GLY A 371 1.14 -5.97 -19.55
N PHE A 372 1.83 -7.00 -20.04
CA PHE A 372 1.23 -8.30 -20.36
C PHE A 372 0.56 -8.96 -19.15
N ILE A 373 1.21 -8.96 -17.98
CA ILE A 373 0.59 -9.50 -16.75
C ILE A 373 -0.73 -8.76 -16.43
N PHE A 374 -0.76 -7.45 -16.66
CA PHE A 374 -1.98 -6.67 -16.43
C PHE A 374 -3.08 -6.99 -17.45
N GLU A 375 -2.73 -7.24 -18.71
CA GLU A 375 -3.66 -7.70 -19.74
C GLU A 375 -4.29 -9.05 -19.35
N ASP A 376 -3.46 -10.03 -18.94
CA ASP A 376 -3.93 -11.36 -18.46
C ASP A 376 -4.92 -11.21 -17.27
N MET A 377 -4.64 -10.28 -16.35
CA MET A 377 -5.53 -9.98 -15.22
C MET A 377 -6.87 -9.39 -15.66
N VAL A 378 -6.89 -8.56 -16.70
CA VAL A 378 -8.12 -7.99 -17.28
C VAL A 378 -8.92 -9.07 -17.99
N GLU A 379 -8.29 -9.92 -18.79
CA GLU A 379 -8.94 -11.07 -19.44
C GLU A 379 -9.66 -11.95 -18.43
N ALA A 380 -8.94 -12.43 -17.41
CA ALA A 380 -9.51 -13.28 -16.37
C ALA A 380 -10.66 -12.60 -15.60
N ALA A 381 -10.64 -11.28 -15.44
CA ALA A 381 -11.70 -10.53 -14.79
C ALA A 381 -12.94 -10.36 -15.69
N LEU A 382 -12.76 -10.23 -17.00
CA LEU A 382 -13.84 -10.12 -17.98
C LEU A 382 -14.51 -11.48 -18.23
N GLU A 383 -13.75 -12.57 -18.29
CA GLU A 383 -14.30 -13.93 -18.43
C GLU A 383 -15.26 -14.27 -17.28
N LYS A 384 -14.88 -13.93 -16.04
CA LYS A 384 -15.74 -14.10 -14.86
C LYS A 384 -17.06 -13.34 -14.93
N GLN A 385 -17.14 -12.33 -15.79
CA GLN A 385 -18.32 -11.51 -16.03
C GLN A 385 -19.11 -11.91 -17.28
N GLY A 386 -18.74 -13.01 -17.95
CA GLY A 386 -19.45 -13.55 -19.10
C GLY A 386 -19.00 -13.02 -20.47
N PHE A 387 -17.85 -12.32 -20.53
CA PHE A 387 -17.23 -11.93 -21.79
C PHE A 387 -16.37 -13.07 -22.35
N ALA A 388 -16.54 -13.40 -23.63
CA ALA A 388 -15.73 -14.42 -24.30
C ALA A 388 -14.46 -13.76 -24.88
N VAL A 389 -13.30 -14.01 -24.27
CA VAL A 389 -11.99 -13.54 -24.76
C VAL A 389 -11.69 -14.16 -26.12
N GLN A 390 -11.21 -13.32 -27.05
CA GLN A 390 -10.84 -13.71 -28.40
C GLN A 390 -9.32 -13.76 -28.51
N ASP A 391 -8.77 -14.78 -29.16
CA ASP A 391 -7.34 -14.89 -29.47
C ASP A 391 -6.95 -13.93 -30.62
N ILE A 392 -6.96 -12.63 -30.33
CA ILE A 392 -6.67 -11.55 -31.27
C ILE A 392 -5.64 -10.61 -30.63
N VAL A 393 -4.38 -10.89 -30.90
CA VAL A 393 -3.26 -10.02 -30.47
C VAL A 393 -2.91 -8.98 -31.54
N ARG A 394 -3.07 -9.33 -32.83
CA ARG A 394 -2.64 -8.47 -33.95
C ARG A 394 -3.44 -8.69 -35.23
N ILE A 395 -3.87 -7.60 -35.88
CA ILE A 395 -4.50 -7.61 -37.22
C ILE A 395 -3.80 -6.57 -38.09
N ASN A 396 -3.33 -6.94 -39.27
CA ASN A 396 -2.68 -6.02 -40.22
C ASN A 396 -1.58 -5.15 -39.59
N ARG A 397 -0.71 -5.76 -38.77
CA ARG A 397 0.37 -5.10 -38.00
C ARG A 397 -0.11 -4.12 -36.91
N GLN A 398 -1.40 -4.03 -36.65
CA GLN A 398 -1.95 -3.28 -35.51
C GLN A 398 -2.19 -4.23 -34.34
N GLU A 399 -1.67 -3.86 -33.18
CA GLU A 399 -1.83 -4.59 -31.93
C GLU A 399 -3.14 -4.19 -31.26
N PHE A 400 -3.76 -5.17 -30.62
CA PHE A 400 -4.93 -5.03 -29.76
C PHE A 400 -4.58 -5.70 -28.43
N ASP A 401 -4.92 -5.06 -27.31
CA ASP A 401 -4.58 -5.59 -25.99
C ASP A 401 -5.53 -6.73 -25.63
N VAL A 402 -6.79 -6.43 -25.33
CA VAL A 402 -7.81 -7.42 -24.97
C VAL A 402 -9.04 -7.25 -25.85
N VAL A 403 -9.40 -8.28 -26.61
CA VAL A 403 -10.62 -8.30 -27.44
C VAL A 403 -11.57 -9.35 -26.90
N THR A 404 -12.80 -8.96 -26.59
CA THR A 404 -13.83 -9.88 -26.09
C THR A 404 -15.12 -9.78 -26.89
N LEU A 405 -15.98 -10.79 -26.78
CA LEU A 405 -17.32 -10.81 -27.33
C LEU A 405 -18.34 -11.00 -26.22
N ARG A 406 -19.39 -10.18 -26.21
CA ARG A 406 -20.56 -10.39 -25.35
C ARG A 406 -21.82 -9.96 -26.10
N GLU A 407 -22.82 -10.83 -26.12
CA GLU A 407 -24.14 -10.56 -26.73
C GLU A 407 -24.04 -10.03 -28.18
N GLY A 408 -23.11 -10.58 -28.97
CA GLY A 408 -22.90 -10.17 -30.36
C GLY A 408 -22.18 -8.84 -30.54
N VAL A 409 -21.69 -8.21 -29.46
CA VAL A 409 -20.90 -6.97 -29.50
C VAL A 409 -19.44 -7.29 -29.20
N VAL A 410 -18.55 -6.81 -30.05
CA VAL A 410 -17.10 -6.88 -29.82
C VAL A 410 -16.69 -5.76 -28.87
N TRP A 411 -16.02 -6.09 -27.78
CA TRP A 411 -15.46 -5.15 -26.82
C TRP A 411 -13.94 -5.14 -26.95
N ASN A 412 -13.41 -4.08 -27.56
CA ASN A 412 -11.98 -3.81 -27.65
C ASN A 412 -11.53 -2.99 -26.44
N VAL A 413 -10.78 -3.64 -25.56
CA VAL A 413 -10.36 -3.11 -24.26
C VAL A 413 -8.87 -2.82 -24.30
N GLN A 414 -8.52 -1.54 -24.24
CA GLN A 414 -7.14 -1.10 -24.14
C GLN A 414 -6.70 -1.07 -22.67
N CYS A 415 -5.65 -1.79 -22.34
CA CYS A 415 -5.04 -1.84 -21.02
C CYS A 415 -3.99 -0.74 -20.86
N LYS A 416 -4.05 -0.02 -19.74
CA LYS A 416 -3.09 1.05 -19.40
C LYS A 416 -2.51 0.84 -18.01
N ASN A 417 -1.31 0.25 -18.00
CA ASN A 417 -0.47 0.14 -16.81
C ASN A 417 0.48 1.37 -16.78
N ASN A 418 0.04 2.51 -16.25
CA ASN A 418 0.84 3.75 -16.22
C ASN A 418 1.50 3.95 -14.85
N PHE A 419 2.82 3.89 -14.74
CA PHE A 419 3.49 4.14 -13.45
C PHE A 419 3.17 5.54 -12.94
N VAL A 420 2.78 5.60 -11.68
CA VAL A 420 2.72 6.82 -10.90
C VAL A 420 3.66 6.63 -9.73
N GLY A 421 4.66 7.49 -9.58
CA GLY A 421 5.38 7.63 -8.32
C GLY A 421 4.42 8.18 -7.27
N LEU A 422 3.69 7.29 -6.59
CA LEU A 422 2.56 7.70 -5.74
C LEU A 422 3.00 8.50 -4.50
N SER A 423 4.26 8.36 -4.08
CA SER A 423 4.84 9.19 -3.02
C SER A 423 4.83 10.69 -3.34
N SER A 424 4.97 11.10 -4.61
CA SER A 424 4.94 12.51 -5.01
C SER A 424 3.55 13.00 -5.42
N VAL A 425 2.56 12.10 -5.45
CA VAL A 425 1.22 12.38 -5.98
C VAL A 425 0.17 12.34 -4.88
N ASP A 426 0.37 11.52 -3.85
CA ASP A 426 -0.49 11.46 -2.66
C ASP A 426 -0.39 12.73 -1.79
N SER A 427 0.80 13.34 -1.66
CA SER A 427 0.99 14.53 -0.82
C SER A 427 0.76 15.86 -1.54
N ASP A 428 0.72 15.89 -2.88
CA ASP A 428 0.48 17.11 -3.67
C ASP A 428 -0.76 16.96 -4.58
N ALA A 429 -1.88 17.52 -4.12
CA ALA A 429 -3.15 17.48 -4.83
C ALA A 429 -3.14 18.26 -6.16
N VAL A 430 -2.31 19.30 -6.29
CA VAL A 430 -2.17 20.09 -7.52
C VAL A 430 -1.36 19.31 -8.56
N ALA A 431 -0.28 18.65 -8.14
CA ALA A 431 0.47 17.74 -8.99
C ALA A 431 -0.39 16.57 -9.47
N PHE A 432 -1.18 15.95 -8.58
CA PHE A 432 -2.14 14.91 -8.95
C PHE A 432 -3.12 15.39 -10.01
N ALA A 433 -3.78 16.53 -9.80
CA ALA A 433 -4.77 17.03 -10.76
C ALA A 433 -4.16 17.25 -12.16
N ARG A 434 -2.93 17.77 -12.21
CA ARG A 434 -2.17 17.96 -13.46
C ARG A 434 -1.88 16.63 -14.15
N TYR A 435 -1.40 15.66 -13.39
CA TYR A 435 -1.11 14.33 -13.87
C TYR A 435 -2.37 13.61 -14.37
N ASN A 436 -3.45 13.63 -13.59
CA ASN A 436 -4.74 13.04 -13.92
C ASN A 436 -5.29 13.57 -15.26
N ARG A 437 -5.23 14.89 -15.49
CA ARG A 437 -5.62 15.46 -16.78
C ARG A 437 -4.79 14.89 -17.94
N GLY A 438 -3.48 14.73 -17.75
CA GLY A 438 -2.61 14.11 -18.75
C GLY A 438 -3.02 12.67 -19.08
N LEU A 439 -3.37 11.89 -18.05
CA LEU A 439 -3.87 10.52 -18.21
C LEU A 439 -5.18 10.46 -18.99
N VAL A 440 -6.19 11.23 -18.58
CA VAL A 440 -7.51 11.25 -19.24
C VAL A 440 -7.36 11.60 -20.73
N LEU A 441 -6.61 12.65 -21.06
CA LEU A 441 -6.35 13.03 -22.45
C LEU A 441 -5.58 11.95 -23.23
N SER A 442 -4.71 11.17 -22.57
CA SER A 442 -4.05 10.03 -23.22
C SER A 442 -5.01 8.87 -23.46
N TYR A 443 -5.92 8.61 -22.53
CA TYR A 443 -6.90 7.52 -22.63
C TYR A 443 -7.97 7.82 -23.68
N GLU A 444 -8.44 9.06 -23.75
CA GLU A 444 -9.35 9.51 -24.80
C GLU A 444 -8.72 9.41 -26.19
N ARG A 445 -7.44 9.77 -26.33
CA ARG A 445 -6.70 9.56 -27.57
C ARG A 445 -6.57 8.08 -27.93
N ALA A 446 -6.41 7.20 -26.94
CA ALA A 446 -6.40 5.76 -27.17
C ALA A 446 -7.78 5.27 -27.67
N LEU A 447 -8.89 5.71 -27.07
CA LEU A 447 -10.24 5.38 -27.55
C LEU A 447 -10.46 5.83 -29.01
N VAL A 448 -10.06 7.06 -29.37
CA VAL A 448 -10.15 7.55 -30.76
C VAL A 448 -9.31 6.70 -31.71
N LYS A 449 -8.09 6.34 -31.29
CA LYS A 449 -7.20 5.47 -32.08
C LYS A 449 -7.84 4.10 -32.33
N GLU A 450 -8.47 3.50 -31.33
CA GLU A 450 -9.14 2.21 -31.45
C GLU A 450 -10.39 2.29 -32.32
N ARG A 451 -11.17 3.37 -32.21
CA ARG A 451 -12.33 3.63 -33.08
C ARG A 451 -11.93 3.74 -34.56
N ASN A 452 -10.83 4.42 -34.86
CA ASN A 452 -10.30 4.53 -36.23
C ASN A 452 -9.86 3.18 -36.81
N ARG A 453 -9.72 2.15 -35.97
CA ARG A 453 -9.27 0.80 -36.34
C ARG A 453 -10.38 -0.25 -36.24
N GLU A 454 -11.59 0.13 -35.83
CA GLU A 454 -12.68 -0.81 -35.55
C GLU A 454 -13.02 -1.70 -36.76
N HIS A 455 -12.86 -1.17 -37.98
CA HIS A 455 -13.09 -1.91 -39.22
C HIS A 455 -12.25 -3.20 -39.31
N LEU A 456 -11.06 -3.24 -38.71
CA LEU A 456 -10.22 -4.44 -38.66
C LEU A 456 -10.87 -5.54 -37.83
N LEU A 457 -11.49 -5.17 -36.70
CA LEU A 457 -12.21 -6.10 -35.83
C LEU A 457 -13.52 -6.54 -36.48
N LYS A 458 -14.27 -5.61 -37.11
CA LYS A 458 -15.50 -5.94 -37.84
C LYS A 458 -15.26 -6.98 -38.93
N MET A 459 -14.22 -6.77 -39.74
CA MET A 459 -13.84 -7.72 -40.80
C MET A 459 -13.39 -9.06 -40.23
N LYS A 460 -12.61 -9.07 -39.14
CA LYS A 460 -12.04 -10.29 -38.57
C LYS A 460 -13.07 -11.16 -37.85
N LEU A 461 -14.03 -10.54 -37.15
CA LEU A 461 -15.04 -11.22 -36.34
C LEU A 461 -16.42 -11.29 -37.03
N ALA A 462 -16.57 -10.73 -38.23
CA ALA A 462 -17.81 -10.70 -39.00
C ALA A 462 -19.00 -10.09 -38.22
N THR A 463 -18.74 -9.04 -37.45
CA THR A 463 -19.69 -8.35 -36.58
C THR A 463 -19.64 -6.85 -36.82
N ASP A 464 -20.79 -6.18 -36.94
CA ASP A 464 -20.85 -4.74 -37.17
C ASP A 464 -20.80 -3.89 -35.88
N ALA A 465 -21.09 -4.50 -34.73
CA ALA A 465 -21.11 -3.86 -33.43
C ALA A 465 -19.75 -4.00 -32.71
N VAL A 466 -19.02 -2.89 -32.62
CA VAL A 466 -17.75 -2.79 -31.89
C VAL A 466 -17.82 -1.65 -30.90
N GLN A 467 -17.38 -1.93 -29.67
CA GLN A 467 -17.29 -0.97 -28.57
C GLN A 467 -15.86 -0.90 -28.06
N HIS A 468 -15.47 0.28 -27.60
CA HIS A 468 -14.12 0.55 -27.12
C HIS A 468 -14.14 1.00 -25.66
N MET A 469 -13.26 0.41 -24.86
CA MET A 469 -13.03 0.80 -23.47
C MET A 469 -11.53 0.87 -23.15
N VAL A 470 -11.18 1.61 -22.11
CA VAL A 470 -9.84 1.67 -21.54
C VAL A 470 -9.92 1.18 -20.11
N VAL A 471 -9.07 0.22 -19.75
CA VAL A 471 -8.89 -0.22 -18.36
C VAL A 471 -7.55 0.27 -17.84
N SER A 472 -7.58 1.16 -16.85
CA SER A 472 -6.40 1.74 -16.19
C SER A 472 -6.07 0.94 -14.94
N ARG A 473 -4.82 0.52 -14.77
CA ARG A 473 -4.37 -0.09 -13.52
C ARG A 473 -4.48 0.95 -12.39
N PHE A 474 -4.01 2.17 -12.63
CA PHE A 474 -3.89 3.24 -11.64
C PHE A 474 -5.17 4.07 -11.50
N PRO A 475 -5.37 4.72 -10.34
CA PRO A 475 -6.54 5.57 -10.11
C PRO A 475 -6.61 6.70 -11.14
N VAL A 476 -7.80 6.97 -11.66
CA VAL A 476 -8.08 8.09 -12.57
C VAL A 476 -9.44 8.69 -12.24
N VAL A 477 -9.49 10.02 -12.15
CA VAL A 477 -10.71 10.79 -11.94
C VAL A 477 -11.20 11.26 -13.30
N THR A 478 -12.36 10.76 -13.75
CA THR A 478 -12.97 11.07 -15.04
C THR A 478 -14.46 10.79 -15.01
N ASN A 479 -15.24 11.49 -15.84
CA ASN A 479 -16.65 11.21 -16.10
C ASN A 479 -16.87 10.40 -17.39
N ASN A 480 -15.80 10.02 -18.10
CA ASN A 480 -15.91 9.23 -19.32
C ASN A 480 -16.24 7.76 -18.95
N PRO A 481 -17.44 7.25 -19.28
CA PRO A 481 -17.88 5.91 -18.86
C PRO A 481 -17.04 4.78 -19.49
N ARG A 482 -16.31 5.08 -20.56
CA ARG A 482 -15.44 4.12 -21.27
C ARG A 482 -14.06 3.98 -20.63
N ILE A 483 -13.74 4.76 -19.60
CA ILE A 483 -12.49 4.65 -18.84
C ILE A 483 -12.79 4.01 -17.49
N VAL A 484 -12.25 2.81 -17.25
CA VAL A 484 -12.50 2.00 -16.06
C VAL A 484 -11.20 1.83 -15.29
N VAL A 485 -11.23 2.09 -13.98
CA VAL A 485 -10.12 1.70 -13.10
C VAL A 485 -10.22 0.20 -12.80
N PHE A 486 -9.11 -0.52 -12.87
CA PHE A 486 -9.10 -1.98 -12.70
C PHE A 486 -9.67 -2.43 -11.34
N ASN A 487 -9.50 -1.63 -10.28
CA ASN A 487 -10.09 -1.97 -8.98
C ASN A 487 -11.64 -1.85 -8.95
N ARG A 488 -12.27 -1.36 -10.03
CA ARG A 488 -13.73 -1.42 -10.30
C ARG A 488 -14.06 -2.34 -11.48
N ILE A 489 -13.16 -3.26 -11.85
CA ILE A 489 -13.37 -4.17 -12.99
C ILE A 489 -14.59 -5.07 -12.78
N ALA A 490 -14.98 -5.35 -11.53
CA ALA A 490 -16.20 -6.11 -11.23
C ALA A 490 -17.50 -5.43 -11.70
N ASP A 491 -17.47 -4.11 -11.92
CA ASP A 491 -18.60 -3.34 -12.42
C ASP A 491 -18.61 -3.22 -13.97
N PHE A 492 -17.71 -3.93 -14.66
CA PHE A 492 -17.49 -3.74 -16.09
C PHE A 492 -18.72 -4.07 -16.93
N THR A 493 -19.42 -5.17 -16.61
CA THR A 493 -20.71 -5.53 -17.25
C THR A 493 -21.73 -4.41 -17.16
N ALA A 494 -21.97 -3.87 -15.95
CA ALA A 494 -22.94 -2.81 -15.75
C ALA A 494 -22.56 -1.52 -16.53
N ARG A 495 -21.26 -1.22 -16.61
CA ARG A 495 -20.75 -0.08 -17.40
C ARG A 495 -20.90 -0.29 -18.90
N ALA A 496 -20.61 -1.50 -19.38
CA ALA A 496 -20.78 -1.89 -20.77
C ALA A 496 -22.24 -1.72 -21.20
N ASP A 497 -23.18 -2.20 -20.39
CA ASP A 497 -24.62 -2.11 -20.66
C ASP A 497 -25.09 -0.64 -20.70
N ALA A 498 -24.59 0.19 -19.76
CA ALA A 498 -24.88 1.62 -19.75
C ALA A 498 -24.34 2.37 -20.99
N VAL A 499 -23.17 1.98 -21.49
CA VAL A 499 -22.59 2.53 -22.72
C VAL A 499 -23.47 2.20 -23.92
N LEU A 500 -23.95 0.96 -24.04
CA LEU A 500 -24.85 0.56 -25.12
C LEU A 500 -26.19 1.30 -25.06
N ALA A 501 -26.77 1.44 -23.87
CA ALA A 501 -28.03 2.15 -23.67
C ALA A 501 -27.94 3.62 -24.11
N ALA A 502 -26.86 4.31 -23.76
CA ALA A 502 -26.65 5.71 -24.12
C ALA A 502 -26.48 5.93 -25.63
N GLU A 503 -25.91 4.97 -26.36
CA GLU A 503 -25.78 5.04 -27.82
C GLU A 503 -27.09 4.73 -28.56
N GLY A 504 -27.97 3.93 -27.96
CA GLY A 504 -29.33 3.71 -28.46
C GLY A 504 -30.15 5.00 -28.42
N THR A 505 -30.12 5.72 -27.29
CA THR A 505 -30.87 6.98 -27.14
C THR A 505 -30.36 8.10 -28.05
N ALA A 506 -29.07 8.13 -28.39
CA ALA A 506 -28.50 9.17 -29.26
C ALA A 506 -28.77 8.96 -30.76
N LYS A 507 -29.38 7.83 -31.15
CA LYS A 507 -29.81 7.56 -32.54
C LYS A 507 -31.30 7.86 -32.77
N ASP A 508 -32.06 8.06 -31.70
CA ASP A 508 -33.49 8.34 -31.73
C ASP A 508 -33.81 9.85 -31.59
N ASP A 509 -32.79 10.69 -31.38
CA ASP A 509 -32.79 12.16 -31.45
C ASP A 509 -32.09 12.64 -32.74
#